data_AF-A0A965R6F2-F1
#
_entry.id   AF-A0A965R6F2-F1
#
_cell.length_a   1.000
_cell.length_b   1.000
_cell.length_c   1.000
_cell.angle_alpha   90.00
_cell.angle_beta   90.00
_cell.angle_gamma   90.00
#
_symmetry.space_group_name_H-M   'P 1'
#
loop_
_entity.id
_entity.type
_entity.pdbx_description
1 polymer ?
#
loop_
_entity_poly.entity_id
_entity_poly.type
_entity_poly.pdbx_seq_one_letter_code
_entity_poly.pdbx_strand_id
1 'polypeptide(L)' 'MNTVLLIGRILFAFMFVTGGLNHLTKAEAMAGYASYKKVPAPKFANLASGVLLIAARSEAIPLPRWIQKG' A
#
# COMPACT_ATOMS: atom_id res chain seq x y z
N MET A 1 24.63 -3.11 -5.99
CA MET A 1 23.42 -2.36 -6.40
C MET A 1 23.77 -0.88 -6.38
N ASN A 2 23.37 -0.11 -7.38
CA ASN A 2 23.60 1.34 -7.41
C ASN A 2 22.88 2.03 -6.23
N THR A 3 23.55 2.93 -5.50
CA THR A 3 23.00 3.65 -4.34
C THR A 3 21.68 4.36 -4.67
N VAL A 4 21.57 4.92 -5.88
CA VAL A 4 20.34 5.58 -6.36
C VAL A 4 19.16 4.61 -6.40
N LEU A 5 19.37 3.37 -6.85
CA LEU A 5 18.32 2.36 -6.94
C LEU A 5 17.90 1.86 -5.55
N LEU A 6 18.83 1.76 -4.60
CA LEU A 6 18.52 1.40 -3.22
C LEU A 6 17.63 2.47 -2.56
N ILE A 7 17.97 3.75 -2.76
CA ILE A 7 17.16 4.88 -2.26
C ILE A 7 15.75 4.82 -2.88
N GLY A 8 15.64 4.63 -4.19
CA GLY A 8 14.36 4.51 -4.87
C GLY A 8 13.49 3.39 -4.31
N ARG A 9 14.08 2.23 -3.99
CA ARG A 9 13.36 1.10 -3.37
C ARG A 9 12.87 1.41 -1.95
N ILE A 10 13.68 2.08 -1.13
CA ILE A 10 13.30 2.45 0.23
C ILE A 10 12.15 3.46 0.20
N LEU A 11 12.24 4.50 -0.64
CA LEU A 11 11.18 5.50 -0.78
C LEU A 11 9.89 4.87 -1.32
N PHE A 12 10.00 3.98 -2.30
CA PHE A 12 8.86 3.25 -2.84
C PHE A 12 8.20 2.37 -1.77
N ALA A 13 8.99 1.56 -1.04
CA ALA A 13 8.49 0.75 0.06
C ALA A 13 7.79 1.60 1.15
N PHE A 14 8.34 2.77 1.46
CA PHE A 14 7.78 3.69 2.44
C PHE A 14 6.38 4.19 2.05
N MET A 15 6.13 4.49 0.76
CA MET A 15 4.79 4.89 0.30
C MET A 15 3.73 3.81 0.58
N PHE A 16 4.06 2.55 0.34
CA PHE A 16 3.11 1.43 0.54
C PHE A 16 2.86 1.16 2.03
N VAL A 17 3.90 1.20 2.86
CA VAL A 17 3.76 1.01 4.31
C VAL A 17 2.94 2.13 4.92
N THR A 18 3.26 3.39 4.62
CA THR A 18 2.52 4.54 5.17
C THR A 18 1.08 4.60 4.64
N GLY A 19 0.87 4.31 3.36
CA GLY A 19 -0.46 4.18 2.76
C GLY A 19 -1.29 3.08 3.42
N GLY A 20 -0.70 1.91 3.66
CA GLY A 20 -1.35 0.80 4.34
C GLY A 20 -1.69 1.11 5.80
N LEU A 21 -0.77 1.71 6.54
CA LEU A 21 -1.01 2.16 7.92
C LEU A 21 -2.15 3.18 8.00
N ASN A 22 -2.24 4.12 7.06
CA ASN A 22 -3.36 5.06 6.99
C ASN A 22 -4.70 4.36 6.74
N HIS A 23 -4.75 3.35 5.87
CA HIS A 23 -5.97 2.56 5.62
C HIS A 23 -6.44 1.79 6.87
N LEU A 24 -5.51 1.37 7.72
CA LEU A 24 -5.81 0.70 8.99
C LEU A 24 -6.23 1.69 10.08
N THR A 25 -5.40 2.72 10.33
CA THR A 25 -5.58 3.66 11.46
C THR A 25 -6.66 4.71 11.21
N LYS A 26 -6.98 5.02 9.95
CA LYS A 26 -8.00 5.99 9.56
C LYS A 26 -9.21 5.33 8.88
N ALA A 27 -9.43 4.04 9.14
CA ALA A 27 -10.46 3.24 8.48
C ALA A 27 -11.87 3.85 8.60
N GLU A 28 -12.19 4.48 9.74
CA GLU A 28 -13.50 5.11 9.95
C GLU A 28 -13.70 6.36 9.09
N ALA A 29 -12.68 7.22 9.01
CA ALA A 29 -12.73 8.41 8.16
C ALA A 29 -12.80 8.04 6.66
N MET A 30 -12.08 6.99 6.24
CA MET A 30 -12.07 6.55 4.84
C MET A 30 -13.32 5.75 4.45
N ALA A 31 -13.99 5.09 5.41
CA ALA A 31 -15.23 4.36 5.17
C ALA A 31 -16.35 5.26 4.62
N GLY A 32 -16.39 6.54 5.00
CA GLY A 32 -17.37 7.50 4.45
C GLY A 32 -17.19 7.70 2.94
N TYR A 33 -15.94 7.91 2.50
CA TYR A 33 -15.62 8.05 1.08
C TYR A 33 -15.85 6.74 0.30
N ALA A 34 -15.45 5.60 0.87
CA ALA A 34 -15.67 4.29 0.27
C ALA A 34 -17.17 3.96 0.12
N SER A 35 -17.99 4.32 1.12
CA SER A 35 -19.45 4.22 1.07
C SER A 35 -20.03 5.07 -0.05
N TYR A 36 -19.59 6.32 -0.18
CA TYR A 36 -20.00 7.21 -1.28
C TYR A 36 -19.64 6.62 -2.66
N LYS A 37 -18.49 5.95 -2.76
CA LYS A 37 -18.06 5.20 -3.95
C LYS A 37 -18.76 3.85 -4.14
N LYS A 38 -19.77 3.53 -3.32
CA LYS A 38 -20.56 2.29 -3.37
C LYS A 38 -19.71 1.02 -3.18
N VAL A 39 -18.61 1.13 -2.44
CA VAL A 39 -17.79 -0.04 -2.08
C VAL A 39 -18.58 -0.89 -1.07
N PRO A 40 -18.80 -2.19 -1.33
CA PRO A 40 -19.45 -3.08 -0.37
C PRO A 40 -18.57 -3.26 0.87
N ALA A 41 -19.21 -3.34 2.05
CA ALA A 41 -18.53 -3.47 3.34
C ALA A 41 -17.36 -2.48 3.53
N PRO A 42 -17.60 -1.15 3.43
CA PRO A 42 -16.57 -0.13 3.19
C PRO A 42 -15.46 -0.09 4.26
N LYS A 43 -15.79 -0.21 5.54
CA LYS A 43 -14.79 -0.27 6.62
C LYS A 43 -13.92 -1.53 6.52
N PHE A 44 -14.53 -2.69 6.26
CA PHE A 44 -13.80 -3.95 6.10
C PHE A 44 -12.92 -3.92 4.84
N ALA A 45 -13.44 -3.45 3.71
CA ALA A 45 -12.69 -3.29 2.47
C ALA A 45 -11.47 -2.37 2.65
N ASN A 46 -11.62 -1.29 3.42
CA ASN A 46 -10.51 -0.38 3.73
C ASN A 46 -9.44 -1.03 4.64
N LEU A 47 -9.86 -1.82 5.63
CA LEU A 47 -8.93 -2.58 6.46
C LEU A 47 -8.17 -3.64 5.65
N ALA A 48 -8.90 -4.39 4.82
CA ALA A 48 -8.32 -5.42 3.95
C ALA A 48 -7.32 -4.82 2.94
N SER A 49 -7.64 -3.67 2.34
CA SER A 49 -6.69 -2.98 1.45
C SER A 49 -5.48 -2.44 2.21
N GLY A 50 -5.63 -2.01 3.46
CA GLY A 50 -4.50 -1.64 4.32
C GLY A 50 -3.51 -2.79 4.55
N VAL A 51 -4.02 -3.99 4.86
CA VAL A 51 -3.19 -5.21 4.97
C VAL A 51 -2.52 -5.54 3.64
N LEU A 52 -3.27 -5.45 2.52
CA LEU A 52 -2.73 -5.70 1.19
C LEU A 52 -1.61 -4.72 0.81
N LEU A 53 -1.72 -3.44 1.16
CA LEU A 53 -0.69 -2.43 0.89
C LEU A 53 0.60 -2.72 1.66
N ILE A 54 0.50 -3.13 2.93
CA ILE A 54 1.66 -3.53 3.72
C ILE A 54 2.28 -4.80 3.13
N ALA A 55 1.46 -5.77 2.71
CA ALA A 55 1.91 -6.99 2.04
C ALA A 55 2.51 -6.72 0.66
N ALA A 56 2.02 -5.73 -0.10
CA ALA A 56 2.55 -5.35 -1.41
C ALA A 56 3.97 -4.79 -1.35
N ARG A 57 4.37 -4.25 -0.19
CA ARG A 57 5.78 -3.92 0.10
C ARG A 57 6.63 -5.16 0.37
N SER A 58 6.05 -6.30 0.72
CA SER A 58 6.80 -7.54 0.88
C SER A 58 7.23 -8.06 -0.48
N GLU A 59 8.49 -8.45 -0.59
CA GLU A 59 9.13 -8.91 -1.83
C GLU A 59 8.46 -10.15 -2.44
N ALA A 60 7.56 -10.80 -1.70
CA ALA A 60 6.70 -11.90 -2.14
C ALA A 60 5.68 -11.47 -3.23
N ILE A 61 5.31 -10.19 -3.28
CA ILE A 61 4.60 -9.63 -4.43
C ILE A 61 5.69 -9.00 -5.30
N PRO A 62 6.10 -9.65 -6.42
CA PRO A 62 7.21 -9.17 -7.20
C PRO A 62 6.87 -7.77 -7.71
N LEU A 63 7.61 -6.78 -7.23
CA LEU A 63 7.65 -5.47 -7.85
C LEU A 63 7.86 -5.66 -9.36
N PRO A 64 7.26 -4.80 -10.20
CA PRO A 64 7.45 -4.88 -11.62
C PRO A 64 8.92 -5.07 -11.98
N ARG A 65 9.22 -6.02 -12.87
CA ARG A 65 10.60 -6.48 -13.14
C ARG A 65 11.58 -5.35 -13.52
N TRP A 66 11.07 -4.21 -13.99
CA TRP A 66 11.83 -2.99 -14.28
C TRP A 66 12.36 -2.26 -13.03
N ILE A 67 11.77 -2.45 -11.85
CA ILE A 67 12.30 -1.97 -10.56
C ILE A 67 13.40 -2.90 -10.04
N GLN A 68 13.28 -4.19 -10.38
CA GLN A 68 14.18 -5.22 -9.90
C GLN A 68 15.50 -5.27 -10.70
N LYS A 69 15.44 -5.01 -12.01
CA LYS A 69 16.56 -5.11 -12.95
C LYS A 69 17.21 -3.75 -13.29
N GLY A 70 17.72 -3.06 -12.27
CA GLY A 70 18.63 -1.92 -12.43
C GLY A 70 19.95 -2.17 -11.73
#